data_AF-A0A7J7SAX5-F1
#
_entry.id   AF-A0A7J7SAX5-F1
#
_cell.length_a   1.000
_cell.length_b   1.000
_cell.length_c   1.000
_cell.angle_alpha   90.00
_cell.angle_beta   90.00
_cell.angle_gamma   90.00
#
_symmetry.space_group_name_H-M   'P 1'
#
loop_
_entity.id
_entity.type
_entity.pdbx_description
1 polymer ?
#
loop_
_entity_poly.entity_id
_entity_poly.type
_entity_poly.pdbx_seq_one_letter_code
_entity_poly.pdbx_strand_id
1 'polypeptide(L)'
;MCQVGEEYGAPAPEVPPPPPPPRAGRELKCVKCSEGLPVVVIRAGDAFCRDCFKAFYVHKFRAVLGKNRLIFPGEKVLLAWSGGPSSSSMIWQVLEGLSRDSAKRLRFVPGVVYVDEGAACGQSPEDRAKTLAEMKLILQTVGFPWHIVALEEVFGLPPSVLRHLAQEPSGTKGAYKAAVDSFLQQQHAPAPGEEQLSQPGSQDPQGPAGLPTAAQTEAQAPTAAQTEALSRLFDSVKTLTAKEELLQTLRTHLILHVARTHGYSKVMTGDSCTRLAIKLMTSLALGRGAFLAWDTGFSDERHGDVVVVRPMRDHTLKEVAFYNRLFAVPSVFTPAIDTKAPEKASIHRLMEAFMLRLQAQFPSTVSTVYRTSEKLVKAPRDGNSGGPPGPRCLLCMCALDIDTADSATAFGAQTSHLSQMQPPTPPAEAPTTPCCSAGVGRAQGCCRGAGPCRREDPRASVIEQLCYGCRVNMKDLPSLDPLPPYILTEAQLRSQRASVLQEIQEYLIDSDDEVQTGES
;
A
#
# COMPACT_ATOMS: atom_id res chain seq x y z
N MET A 1 -0.55 25.64 35.43
CA MET A 1 0.28 25.02 36.49
C MET A 1 -0.47 23.79 36.99
N CYS A 2 -0.03 22.60 36.60
CA CYS A 2 -0.57 21.35 37.12
C CYS A 2 0.58 20.66 37.85
N GLN A 3 0.44 20.54 39.17
CA GLN A 3 1.41 19.88 40.03
C GLN A 3 1.36 18.38 39.81
N VAL A 4 2.55 17.82 39.70
CA VAL A 4 2.88 16.40 39.67
C VAL A 4 3.01 15.92 41.11
N GLY A 5 2.40 14.79 41.43
CA GLY A 5 2.71 14.06 42.66
C GLY A 5 1.56 13.19 43.12
N GLU A 6 1.54 11.94 42.68
CA GLU A 6 0.96 10.84 43.47
C GLU A 6 1.61 9.52 43.03
N GLU A 7 2.28 8.88 43.98
CA GLU A 7 2.99 7.61 43.85
C GLU A 7 2.01 6.46 43.56
N TYR A 8 2.32 5.66 42.54
CA TYR A 8 1.58 4.44 42.24
C TYR A 8 1.95 3.33 43.21
N GLY A 9 1.14 3.12 44.24
CA GLY A 9 1.06 1.84 44.94
C GLY A 9 0.41 0.78 44.03
N ALA A 10 1.05 -0.37 43.86
CA ALA A 10 0.51 -1.49 43.09
C ALA A 10 -0.74 -2.06 43.80
N PRO A 11 -1.92 -2.17 43.14
CA PRO A 11 -3.06 -2.86 43.72
C PRO A 11 -2.91 -4.38 43.62
N ALA A 12 -3.29 -5.08 44.69
CA ALA A 12 -3.33 -6.53 44.78
C ALA A 12 -4.28 -7.17 43.75
N PRO A 13 -4.12 -8.46 43.40
CA PRO A 13 -4.98 -9.12 42.42
C PRO A 13 -6.36 -9.40 43.04
N GLU A 14 -7.33 -8.51 42.81
CA GLU A 14 -8.74 -8.83 43.02
C GLU A 14 -9.19 -9.85 41.96
N VAL A 15 -9.62 -11.01 42.43
CA VAL A 15 -10.30 -12.01 41.59
C VAL A 15 -11.59 -11.36 41.05
N PRO A 16 -11.80 -11.32 39.72
CA PRO A 16 -13.02 -10.74 39.17
C PRO A 16 -14.23 -11.52 39.68
N PRO A 17 -15.32 -10.83 40.07
CA PRO A 17 -16.52 -11.50 40.55
C PRO A 17 -17.05 -12.46 39.47
N PRO A 18 -17.62 -13.62 39.87
CA PRO A 18 -18.16 -14.58 38.92
C PRO A 18 -19.22 -13.90 38.04
N PRO A 19 -19.29 -14.25 36.75
CA PRO A 19 -20.28 -13.68 35.85
C PRO A 19 -21.69 -13.94 36.40
N PRO A 20 -22.59 -12.95 36.33
CA PRO A 20 -23.95 -13.10 36.82
C PRO A 20 -24.64 -14.27 36.10
N PRO A 21 -25.51 -15.05 36.79
CA PRO A 21 -26.22 -16.15 36.17
C PRO A 21 -27.05 -15.64 34.97
N PRO A 22 -27.18 -16.44 33.90
CA PRO A 22 -27.94 -16.05 32.72
C PRO A 22 -29.37 -15.73 33.14
N ARG A 23 -29.81 -14.48 32.91
CA ARG A 23 -31.18 -14.07 33.16
C ARG A 23 -32.12 -14.95 32.33
N ALA A 24 -33.10 -15.56 33.00
CA ALA A 24 -34.09 -16.40 32.36
C ALA A 24 -34.86 -15.64 31.26
N GLY A 25 -34.66 -16.07 30.01
CA GLY A 25 -35.69 -16.16 28.97
C GLY A 25 -36.48 -14.89 28.59
N ARG A 26 -35.82 -13.83 28.10
CA ARG A 26 -36.40 -13.13 26.95
C ARG A 26 -35.91 -13.85 25.71
N GLU A 27 -36.81 -14.39 24.89
CA GLU A 27 -36.46 -14.86 23.55
C GLU A 27 -35.69 -13.74 22.85
N LEU A 28 -34.39 -13.89 22.74
CA LEU A 28 -33.57 -12.97 21.97
C LEU A 28 -34.08 -13.10 20.54
N LYS A 29 -34.65 -12.03 19.98
CA LYS A 29 -35.09 -11.95 18.59
C LYS A 29 -34.09 -11.13 17.80
N CYS A 30 -34.03 -11.35 16.49
CA CYS A 30 -33.23 -10.55 15.59
C CYS A 30 -33.62 -9.07 15.69
N VAL A 31 -32.66 -8.18 15.92
CA VAL A 31 -32.88 -6.73 16.05
C VAL A 31 -33.43 -6.10 14.76
N LYS A 32 -33.22 -6.75 13.61
CA LYS A 32 -33.59 -6.19 12.30
C LYS A 32 -34.98 -6.62 11.81
N CYS A 33 -35.32 -7.89 11.93
CA CYS A 33 -36.61 -8.42 11.48
C CYS A 33 -37.59 -8.74 12.62
N SER A 34 -37.15 -8.69 13.88
CA SER A 34 -37.97 -8.98 15.06
C SER A 34 -38.60 -10.38 15.12
N GLU A 35 -38.26 -11.27 14.19
CA GLU A 35 -38.83 -12.62 14.06
C GLU A 35 -37.76 -13.71 14.11
N GLY A 36 -36.69 -13.53 13.33
CA GLY A 36 -35.67 -14.56 13.17
C GLY A 36 -34.89 -14.84 14.45
N LEU A 37 -34.52 -16.11 14.64
CA LEU A 37 -33.65 -16.55 15.73
C LEU A 37 -32.24 -15.95 15.55
N PRO A 38 -31.72 -15.21 16.53
CA PRO A 38 -30.40 -14.61 16.44
C PRO A 38 -29.31 -15.66 16.57
N VAL A 39 -28.35 -15.60 15.65
CA VAL A 39 -27.20 -16.53 15.58
C VAL A 39 -25.87 -15.80 15.81
N VAL A 40 -25.88 -14.46 15.79
CA VAL A 40 -24.68 -13.64 15.95
C VAL A 40 -24.98 -12.39 16.76
N VAL A 41 -24.02 -12.01 17.62
CA VAL A 41 -24.06 -10.78 18.42
C VAL A 41 -22.79 -9.98 18.15
N ILE A 42 -22.93 -8.90 17.37
CA ILE A 42 -21.79 -8.06 16.99
C ILE A 42 -21.40 -7.17 18.16
N ARG A 43 -22.38 -6.50 18.76
CA ARG A 43 -22.29 -5.65 19.96
C ARG A 43 -23.38 -6.03 20.95
N ALA A 44 -23.23 -5.65 22.21
CA ALA A 44 -24.28 -5.84 23.20
C ALA A 44 -25.57 -5.16 22.71
N GLY A 45 -26.67 -5.91 22.63
CA GLY A 45 -27.95 -5.45 22.09
C GLY A 45 -28.15 -5.65 20.58
N ASP A 46 -27.07 -5.87 19.81
CA ASP A 46 -27.10 -6.05 18.35
C ASP A 46 -27.05 -7.54 17.98
N ALA A 47 -28.16 -8.24 18.23
CA ALA A 47 -28.33 -9.65 17.88
C ALA A 47 -29.01 -9.82 16.51
N PHE A 48 -28.41 -10.54 15.57
CA PHE A 48 -28.95 -10.73 14.22
C PHE A 48 -29.23 -12.21 13.92
N CYS A 49 -30.30 -12.48 13.19
CA CYS A 49 -30.46 -13.77 12.50
C CYS A 49 -29.50 -13.86 11.32
N ARG A 50 -29.34 -15.07 10.77
CA ARG A 50 -28.39 -15.36 9.70
C ARG A 50 -28.58 -14.45 8.48
N ASP A 51 -29.81 -14.29 8.00
CA ASP A 51 -30.08 -13.56 6.76
C ASP A 51 -29.97 -12.04 6.92
N CYS A 52 -30.48 -11.50 8.04
CA CYS A 52 -30.30 -10.08 8.34
C CYS A 52 -28.83 -9.70 8.53
N PHE A 53 -28.02 -10.58 9.14
CA PHE A 53 -26.59 -10.36 9.23
C PHE A 53 -25.92 -10.39 7.85
N LYS A 54 -26.28 -11.35 6.98
CA LYS A 54 -25.78 -11.40 5.60
C LYS A 54 -26.05 -10.09 4.86
N ALA A 55 -27.31 -9.64 4.88
CA ALA A 55 -27.74 -8.42 4.21
C ALA A 55 -27.01 -7.18 4.75
N PHE A 56 -26.87 -7.07 6.08
CA PHE A 56 -26.10 -6.00 6.72
C PHE A 56 -24.63 -5.99 6.26
N TYR A 57 -23.98 -7.15 6.27
CA TYR A 57 -22.56 -7.30 5.93
C TYR A 57 -22.28 -6.95 4.46
N VAL A 58 -23.10 -7.47 3.54
CA VAL A 58 -23.01 -7.21 2.09
C VAL A 58 -23.32 -5.75 1.79
N HIS A 59 -24.34 -5.17 2.43
CA HIS A 59 -24.66 -3.76 2.25
C HIS A 59 -23.49 -2.85 2.62
N LYS A 60 -22.78 -3.14 3.73
CA LYS A 60 -21.63 -2.36 4.18
C LYS A 60 -20.53 -2.29 3.12
N PHE A 61 -20.16 -3.43 2.53
CA PHE A 61 -19.18 -3.50 1.44
C PHE A 61 -19.60 -2.66 0.22
N ARG A 62 -20.85 -2.81 -0.21
CA ARG A 62 -21.38 -2.11 -1.40
C ARG A 62 -21.53 -0.62 -1.17
N ALA A 63 -21.92 -0.21 0.03
CA ALA A 63 -22.06 1.20 0.40
C ALA A 63 -20.70 1.91 0.33
N VAL A 64 -19.61 1.26 0.78
CA VAL A 64 -18.25 1.79 0.68
C VAL A 64 -17.87 2.01 -0.80
N LEU A 65 -18.08 1.02 -1.67
CA LEU A 65 -17.80 1.17 -3.10
C LEU A 65 -18.67 2.27 -3.75
N GLY A 66 -19.97 2.28 -3.48
CA GLY A 66 -20.93 3.21 -4.07
C GLY A 66 -20.79 4.67 -3.57
N LYS A 67 -20.26 4.87 -2.37
CA LYS A 67 -19.95 6.21 -1.82
C LYS A 67 -18.75 6.84 -2.53
N ASN A 68 -17.71 6.04 -2.81
CA ASN A 68 -16.45 6.55 -3.34
C ASN A 68 -16.40 6.58 -4.88
N ARG A 69 -17.05 5.63 -5.57
CA ARG A 69 -17.20 5.60 -7.05
C ARG A 69 -15.88 5.72 -7.83
N LEU A 70 -14.83 5.05 -7.36
CA LEU A 70 -13.52 5.07 -8.00
C LEU A 70 -13.30 3.97 -9.06
N ILE A 71 -14.19 2.98 -9.13
CA ILE A 71 -14.03 1.82 -10.02
C ILE A 71 -15.09 1.87 -11.11
N PHE A 72 -14.67 2.14 -12.33
CA PHE A 72 -15.55 2.29 -13.47
C PHE A 72 -15.94 0.92 -14.07
N PRO A 73 -17.11 0.82 -14.72
CA PRO A 73 -17.49 -0.40 -15.44
C PRO A 73 -16.43 -0.81 -16.46
N GLY A 74 -16.13 -2.10 -16.56
CA GLY A 74 -15.13 -2.67 -17.45
C GLY A 74 -13.68 -2.57 -16.96
N GLU A 75 -13.37 -1.79 -15.92
CA GLU A 75 -12.01 -1.72 -15.39
C GLU A 75 -11.54 -3.09 -14.87
N LYS A 76 -10.25 -3.39 -15.07
CA LYS A 76 -9.60 -4.54 -14.45
C LYS A 76 -9.18 -4.18 -13.02
N VAL A 77 -9.60 -4.99 -12.06
CA VAL A 77 -9.31 -4.80 -10.64
C VAL A 77 -8.58 -6.02 -10.08
N LEU A 78 -7.37 -5.80 -9.56
CA LEU A 78 -6.58 -6.84 -8.93
C LEU A 78 -6.96 -6.98 -7.45
N LEU A 79 -7.32 -8.17 -7.01
CA LEU A 79 -7.68 -8.49 -5.64
C LEU A 79 -6.45 -9.06 -4.93
N ALA A 80 -5.87 -8.30 -4.00
CA ALA A 80 -4.76 -8.78 -3.18
C ALA A 80 -5.28 -9.77 -2.14
N TRP A 81 -4.91 -11.04 -2.31
CA TRP A 81 -5.35 -12.14 -1.46
C TRP A 81 -4.18 -12.76 -0.73
N SER A 82 -4.33 -12.89 0.59
CA SER A 82 -3.32 -13.47 1.47
C SER A 82 -3.72 -14.82 2.06
N GLY A 83 -4.91 -15.34 1.70
CA GLY A 83 -5.53 -16.50 2.37
C GLY A 83 -6.17 -16.20 3.73
N GLY A 84 -5.81 -15.08 4.37
CA GLY A 84 -6.35 -14.68 5.67
C GLY A 84 -7.86 -14.35 5.66
N PRO A 85 -8.49 -14.19 6.85
CA PRO A 85 -9.94 -14.03 6.96
C PRO A 85 -10.51 -12.81 6.21
N SER A 86 -9.87 -11.65 6.31
CA SER A 86 -10.39 -10.41 5.72
C SER A 86 -10.26 -10.38 4.19
N SER A 87 -9.13 -10.84 3.65
CA SER A 87 -8.89 -10.89 2.20
C SER A 87 -9.76 -11.98 1.54
N SER A 88 -9.97 -13.11 2.21
CA SER A 88 -10.93 -14.13 1.75
C SER A 88 -12.36 -13.60 1.80
N SER A 89 -12.77 -12.92 2.87
CA SER A 89 -14.10 -12.29 2.94
C SER A 89 -14.31 -11.28 1.82
N MET A 90 -13.29 -10.47 1.49
CA MET A 90 -13.32 -9.53 0.37
C MET A 90 -13.58 -10.22 -0.97
N ILE A 91 -12.87 -11.32 -1.28
CA ILE A 91 -13.13 -12.10 -2.51
C ILE A 91 -14.57 -12.57 -2.56
N TRP A 92 -15.10 -13.09 -1.46
CA TRP A 92 -16.50 -13.56 -1.39
C TRP A 92 -17.50 -12.42 -1.60
N GLN A 93 -17.23 -11.22 -1.08
CA GLN A 93 -18.06 -10.05 -1.35
C GLN A 93 -18.03 -9.62 -2.82
N VAL A 94 -16.87 -9.72 -3.48
CA VAL A 94 -16.75 -9.46 -4.92
C VAL A 94 -17.50 -10.51 -5.73
N LEU A 95 -17.36 -11.80 -5.39
CA LEU A 95 -18.07 -12.90 -6.02
C LEU A 95 -19.59 -12.74 -5.93
N GLU A 96 -20.11 -12.48 -4.71
CA GLU A 96 -21.53 -12.20 -4.49
C GLU A 96 -21.98 -10.91 -5.19
N GLY A 97 -21.10 -9.91 -5.27
CA GLY A 97 -21.36 -8.64 -5.93
C GLY A 97 -21.45 -8.72 -7.46
N LEU A 98 -20.74 -9.66 -8.08
CA LEU A 98 -20.71 -9.89 -9.54
C LEU A 98 -21.83 -10.82 -10.02
N SER A 99 -22.47 -11.56 -9.12
CA SER A 99 -23.58 -12.47 -9.43
C SER A 99 -24.72 -11.77 -10.17
N ARG A 100 -25.35 -12.47 -11.12
CA ARG A 100 -26.47 -11.98 -11.94
C ARG A 100 -27.70 -11.63 -11.11
N ASP A 101 -27.90 -12.33 -9.99
CA ASP A 101 -29.04 -12.11 -9.10
C ASP A 101 -28.89 -10.85 -8.22
N SER A 102 -27.80 -10.11 -8.38
CA SER A 102 -27.50 -8.93 -7.58
C SER A 102 -28.17 -7.66 -8.14
N ALA A 103 -29.13 -7.09 -7.41
CA ALA A 103 -29.87 -5.88 -7.81
C ALA A 103 -29.00 -4.64 -8.14
N LYS A 104 -27.74 -4.58 -7.69
CA LYS A 104 -26.78 -3.49 -8.01
C LYS A 104 -25.44 -4.04 -8.50
N ARG A 105 -25.45 -5.04 -9.38
CA ARG A 105 -24.29 -5.83 -9.82
C ARG A 105 -23.03 -4.99 -10.03
N LEU A 106 -21.90 -5.47 -9.50
CA LEU A 106 -20.57 -4.90 -9.76
C LEU A 106 -20.20 -5.14 -11.22
N ARG A 107 -19.47 -4.20 -11.83
CA ARG A 107 -19.25 -4.20 -13.30
C ARG A 107 -17.79 -4.16 -13.73
N PHE A 108 -16.87 -4.39 -12.81
CA PHE A 108 -15.45 -4.48 -13.11
C PHE A 108 -15.05 -5.94 -13.34
N VAL A 109 -13.87 -6.16 -13.93
CA VAL A 109 -13.31 -7.48 -14.19
C VAL A 109 -12.29 -7.80 -13.09
N PRO A 110 -12.56 -8.75 -12.17
CA PRO A 110 -11.61 -9.10 -11.13
C PRO A 110 -10.49 -9.98 -11.66
N GLY A 111 -9.31 -9.87 -11.06
CA GLY A 111 -8.29 -10.92 -11.05
C GLY A 111 -7.68 -10.99 -9.65
N VAL A 112 -7.10 -12.12 -9.26
CA VAL A 112 -6.55 -12.32 -7.90
C VAL A 112 -5.03 -12.38 -7.96
N VAL A 113 -4.35 -11.79 -6.98
CA VAL A 113 -2.91 -12.00 -6.77
C VAL A 113 -2.68 -12.59 -5.38
N TYR A 114 -1.87 -13.63 -5.32
CA TYR A 114 -1.30 -14.18 -4.09
C TYR A 114 0.21 -14.06 -4.14
N VAL A 115 0.81 -13.52 -3.07
CA VAL A 115 2.26 -13.41 -2.90
C VAL A 115 2.70 -14.46 -1.90
N ASP A 116 3.52 -15.41 -2.34
CA ASP A 116 4.17 -16.37 -1.44
C ASP A 116 5.35 -15.71 -0.72
N GLU A 117 5.17 -15.47 0.57
CA GLU A 117 6.18 -14.88 1.47
C GLU A 117 6.96 -15.96 2.25
N GLY A 118 6.76 -17.25 1.93
CA GLY A 118 7.23 -18.37 2.73
C GLY A 118 8.74 -18.36 2.99
N ALA A 119 9.55 -17.99 1.99
CA ALA A 119 11.00 -17.87 2.16
C ALA A 119 11.42 -16.81 3.19
N ALA A 120 10.79 -15.63 3.17
CA ALA A 120 11.05 -14.57 4.15
C ALA A 120 10.55 -14.94 5.55
N CYS A 121 9.54 -15.79 5.64
CA CYS A 121 9.01 -16.33 6.89
C CYS A 121 9.74 -17.60 7.38
N GLY A 122 10.80 -18.06 6.70
CA GLY A 122 11.55 -19.25 7.09
C GLY A 122 10.79 -20.58 6.94
N GLN A 123 9.80 -20.64 6.04
CA GLN A 123 9.03 -21.85 5.79
C GLN A 123 9.82 -22.85 4.92
N SER A 124 9.62 -24.14 5.17
CA SER A 124 10.22 -25.20 4.35
C SER A 124 9.59 -25.23 2.94
N PRO A 125 10.31 -25.73 1.91
CA PRO A 125 9.73 -25.90 0.58
C PRO A 125 8.49 -26.80 0.57
N GLU A 126 8.44 -27.81 1.45
CA GLU A 126 7.32 -28.74 1.59
C GLU A 126 6.07 -28.04 2.13
N ASP A 127 6.23 -27.24 3.19
CA ASP A 127 5.13 -26.45 3.77
C ASP A 127 4.59 -25.44 2.75
N ARG A 128 5.49 -24.76 2.03
CA ARG A 128 5.13 -23.82 0.96
C ARG A 128 4.34 -24.52 -0.14
N ALA A 129 4.80 -25.67 -0.61
CA ALA A 129 4.11 -26.45 -1.64
C ALA A 129 2.70 -26.88 -1.19
N LYS A 130 2.56 -27.31 0.08
CA LYS A 130 1.27 -27.66 0.67
C LYS A 130 0.33 -26.45 0.75
N THR A 131 0.79 -25.32 1.28
CA THR A 131 0.01 -24.08 1.32
C THR A 131 -0.41 -23.66 -0.08
N LEU A 132 0.50 -23.67 -1.06
CA LEU A 132 0.19 -23.32 -2.45
C LEU A 132 -0.88 -24.25 -3.04
N ALA A 133 -0.80 -25.56 -2.78
CA ALA A 133 -1.83 -26.50 -3.23
C ALA A 133 -3.23 -26.17 -2.66
N GLU A 134 -3.31 -25.85 -1.36
CA GLU A 134 -4.56 -25.41 -0.71
C GLU A 134 -5.08 -24.09 -1.31
N MET A 135 -4.20 -23.11 -1.52
CA MET A 135 -4.54 -21.83 -2.14
C MET A 135 -5.06 -22.00 -3.58
N LYS A 136 -4.41 -22.86 -4.37
CA LYS A 136 -4.81 -23.18 -5.76
C LYS A 136 -6.23 -23.73 -5.82
N LEU A 137 -6.59 -24.65 -4.91
CA LEU A 137 -7.93 -25.23 -4.85
C LEU A 137 -9.01 -24.16 -4.60
N ILE A 138 -8.73 -23.21 -3.71
CA ILE A 138 -9.65 -22.10 -3.43
C ILE A 138 -9.78 -21.19 -4.66
N LEU A 139 -8.67 -20.82 -5.30
CA LEU A 139 -8.69 -19.95 -6.49
C LEU A 139 -9.45 -20.58 -7.66
N GLN A 140 -9.29 -21.88 -7.87
CA GLN A 140 -10.06 -22.65 -8.86
C GLN A 140 -11.56 -22.60 -8.57
N THR A 141 -11.95 -22.67 -7.29
CA THR A 141 -13.35 -22.58 -6.86
C THR A 141 -13.93 -21.17 -7.08
N VAL A 142 -13.13 -20.12 -6.90
CA VAL A 142 -13.54 -18.73 -7.12
C VAL A 142 -13.73 -18.42 -8.61
N GLY A 143 -12.92 -19.01 -9.49
CA GLY A 143 -13.09 -18.91 -10.94
C GLY A 143 -12.65 -17.57 -11.57
N PHE A 144 -11.93 -16.72 -10.84
CA PHE A 144 -11.33 -15.51 -11.40
C PHE A 144 -9.95 -15.81 -11.99
N PRO A 145 -9.46 -15.01 -12.97
CA PRO A 145 -8.04 -15.02 -13.35
C PRO A 145 -7.17 -14.80 -12.11
N TRP A 146 -6.05 -15.51 -11.99
CA TRP A 146 -5.23 -15.49 -10.78
C TRP A 146 -3.74 -15.53 -11.11
N HIS A 147 -2.97 -14.88 -10.24
CA HIS A 147 -1.52 -14.70 -10.33
C HIS A 147 -0.92 -15.18 -9.01
N ILE A 148 -0.10 -16.24 -9.05
CA ILE A 148 0.74 -16.60 -7.91
C ILE A 148 2.14 -16.10 -8.24
N VAL A 149 2.72 -15.34 -7.31
CA VAL A 149 4.08 -14.84 -7.41
C VAL A 149 4.83 -15.10 -6.12
N ALA A 150 6.10 -15.44 -6.21
CA ALA A 150 6.98 -15.61 -5.07
C ALA A 150 7.62 -14.27 -4.69
N LEU A 151 7.78 -13.98 -3.39
CA LEU A 151 8.42 -12.73 -2.96
C LEU A 151 9.85 -12.61 -3.51
N GLU A 152 10.53 -13.72 -3.74
CA GLU A 152 11.83 -13.85 -4.40
C GLU A 152 11.90 -13.15 -5.77
N GLU A 153 10.78 -13.00 -6.48
CA GLU A 153 10.71 -12.32 -7.78
C GLU A 153 11.04 -10.83 -7.69
N VAL A 154 11.07 -10.24 -6.49
CA VAL A 154 11.47 -8.84 -6.28
C VAL A 154 12.87 -8.53 -6.84
N PHE A 155 13.77 -9.52 -6.88
CA PHE A 155 15.10 -9.36 -7.45
C PHE A 155 15.13 -9.22 -8.97
N GLY A 156 14.05 -9.60 -9.67
CA GLY A 156 13.88 -9.46 -11.12
C GLY A 156 13.04 -8.26 -11.55
N LEU A 157 12.57 -7.43 -10.61
CA LEU A 157 11.69 -6.31 -10.95
C LEU A 157 12.41 -5.21 -11.74
N PRO A 158 11.73 -4.50 -12.65
CA PRO A 158 12.29 -3.34 -13.32
C PRO A 158 12.23 -2.09 -12.42
N PRO A 159 13.16 -1.12 -12.58
CA PRO A 159 13.13 0.16 -11.86
C PRO A 159 11.84 0.97 -12.05
N SER A 160 11.12 0.74 -13.15
CA SER A 160 9.83 1.38 -13.45
C SER A 160 8.75 1.14 -12.39
N VAL A 161 8.88 0.08 -11.57
CA VAL A 161 7.99 -0.16 -10.43
C VAL A 161 8.00 1.02 -9.45
N LEU A 162 9.14 1.68 -9.28
CA LEU A 162 9.34 2.83 -8.38
C LEU A 162 9.14 4.19 -9.07
N ARG A 163 8.43 4.21 -10.20
CA ARG A 163 8.04 5.45 -10.90
C ARG A 163 6.59 5.78 -10.62
N HIS A 164 6.34 7.07 -10.46
CA HIS A 164 5.00 7.63 -10.50
C HIS A 164 4.63 7.84 -11.96
N LEU A 165 3.60 7.14 -12.42
CA LEU A 165 3.08 7.30 -13.78
C LEU A 165 1.86 8.20 -13.70
N ALA A 166 1.86 9.29 -14.47
CA ALA A 166 0.75 10.25 -14.44
C ALA A 166 -0.57 9.54 -14.76
N GLN A 167 -1.58 9.85 -13.96
CA GLN A 167 -2.93 9.35 -14.17
C GLN A 167 -3.65 10.29 -15.14
N GLU A 168 -4.29 9.75 -16.18
CA GLU A 168 -5.29 10.50 -16.93
C GLU A 168 -6.42 10.90 -15.95
N PRO A 169 -6.85 12.18 -15.92
CA PRO A 169 -7.72 12.69 -14.87
C PRO A 169 -9.01 11.86 -14.76
N SER A 170 -9.16 11.15 -13.63
CA SER A 170 -10.35 10.35 -13.37
C SER A 170 -11.56 11.25 -13.22
N GLY A 171 -12.55 11.06 -14.09
CA GLY A 171 -13.65 11.99 -14.32
C GLY A 171 -14.52 12.27 -13.09
N THR A 172 -15.21 13.41 -13.16
CA THR A 172 -16.15 13.91 -12.15
C THR A 172 -17.29 12.92 -11.84
N LYS A 173 -18.06 13.15 -10.76
CA LYS A 173 -19.26 12.34 -10.44
C LYS A 173 -20.22 12.17 -11.63
N GLY A 174 -20.28 13.16 -12.53
CA GLY A 174 -21.04 13.09 -13.78
C GLY A 174 -20.48 12.05 -14.76
N ALA A 175 -19.14 12.00 -14.91
CA ALA A 175 -18.46 11.03 -15.76
C ALA A 175 -18.69 9.58 -15.31
N TYR A 176 -18.71 9.32 -14.00
CA TYR A 176 -19.02 7.97 -13.49
C TYR A 176 -20.42 7.51 -13.88
N LYS A 177 -21.44 8.37 -13.71
CA LYS A 177 -22.81 8.03 -14.08
C LYS A 177 -22.93 7.80 -15.59
N ALA A 178 -22.35 8.69 -16.40
CA ALA A 178 -22.32 8.55 -17.85
C ALA A 178 -21.65 7.25 -18.30
N ALA A 179 -20.53 6.85 -17.69
CA ALA A 179 -19.87 5.58 -17.97
C ALA A 179 -20.75 4.37 -17.61
N VAL A 180 -21.48 4.43 -16.50
CA VAL A 180 -22.44 3.38 -16.09
C VAL A 180 -23.61 3.28 -17.06
N ASP A 181 -24.15 4.41 -17.52
CA ASP A 181 -25.29 4.46 -18.44
C ASP A 181 -24.88 3.97 -19.84
N SER A 182 -23.72 4.42 -20.36
CA SER A 182 -23.14 3.94 -21.63
C SER A 182 -22.88 2.43 -21.60
N PHE A 183 -22.32 1.92 -20.50
CA PHE A 183 -22.09 0.49 -20.34
C PHE A 183 -23.40 -0.33 -20.32
N LEU A 184 -24.48 0.21 -19.73
CA LEU A 184 -25.79 -0.46 -19.79
C LEU A 184 -26.34 -0.51 -21.22
N GLN A 185 -26.25 0.60 -21.96
CA GLN A 185 -26.70 0.67 -23.34
C GLN A 185 -25.98 -0.34 -24.23
N GLN A 186 -24.66 -0.48 -24.07
CA GLN A 186 -23.85 -1.47 -24.79
C GLN A 186 -24.25 -2.92 -24.47
N GLN A 187 -24.70 -3.22 -23.24
CA GLN A 187 -25.19 -4.56 -22.87
C GLN A 187 -26.63 -4.85 -23.34
N HIS A 188 -27.41 -3.81 -23.65
CA HIS A 188 -28.81 -3.91 -24.05
C HIS A 188 -29.01 -3.75 -25.57
N ALA A 189 -27.95 -3.54 -26.36
CA ALA A 189 -28.04 -3.53 -27.81
C ALA A 189 -28.42 -4.94 -28.32
N PRO A 190 -29.51 -5.09 -29.10
CA PRO A 190 -29.90 -6.40 -29.64
C PRO A 190 -28.84 -6.87 -30.65
N ALA A 191 -28.52 -8.17 -30.61
CA ALA A 191 -27.77 -8.82 -31.68
C ALA A 191 -28.51 -8.59 -33.02
N PRO A 192 -27.82 -8.24 -34.13
CA PRO A 192 -28.47 -8.16 -35.43
C PRO A 192 -29.09 -9.53 -35.76
N GLY A 193 -30.37 -9.51 -36.10
CA GLY A 193 -31.21 -10.69 -36.26
C GLY A 193 -30.85 -11.59 -37.44
N GLU A 194 -31.30 -12.83 -37.30
CA GLU A 194 -31.28 -13.88 -38.31
C GLU A 194 -32.23 -13.54 -39.48
N GLU A 195 -31.69 -13.38 -40.68
CA GLU A 195 -32.40 -13.68 -41.93
C GLU A 195 -31.56 -14.69 -42.74
N GLN A 196 -32.07 -15.92 -42.82
CA GLN A 196 -31.73 -16.97 -43.78
C GLN A 196 -31.97 -16.45 -45.22
N LEU A 197 -31.23 -16.77 -46.29
CA LEU A 197 -30.46 -17.96 -46.66
C LEU A 197 -29.72 -17.63 -47.97
N SER A 198 -28.43 -17.94 -48.11
CA SER A 198 -27.73 -18.45 -49.34
C SER A 198 -26.20 -18.28 -49.23
N GLN A 199 -25.48 -19.39 -49.03
CA GLN A 199 -24.04 -19.55 -49.34
C GLN A 199 -23.89 -20.15 -50.76
N PRO A 200 -22.70 -20.20 -51.41
CA PRO A 200 -21.34 -20.12 -50.83
C PRO A 200 -20.30 -19.27 -51.60
N GLY A 201 -19.20 -18.91 -50.94
CA GLY A 201 -17.98 -18.47 -51.64
C GLY A 201 -16.99 -17.64 -50.82
N SER A 202 -16.14 -18.32 -50.05
CA SER A 202 -14.73 -17.96 -49.76
C SER A 202 -14.37 -16.52 -49.37
N GLN A 203 -14.08 -16.31 -48.08
CA GLN A 203 -12.84 -15.73 -47.52
C GLN A 203 -13.08 -15.37 -46.04
N ASP A 204 -12.34 -16.02 -45.14
CA ASP A 204 -12.35 -15.74 -43.69
C ASP A 204 -11.74 -14.37 -43.37
N PRO A 205 -12.45 -13.53 -42.59
CA PRO A 205 -11.82 -12.89 -41.43
C PRO A 205 -12.62 -13.11 -40.14
N GLN A 206 -11.87 -13.43 -39.09
CA GLN A 206 -12.28 -13.85 -37.75
C GLN A 206 -13.19 -12.84 -37.02
N GLY A 207 -14.33 -13.32 -36.49
CA GLY A 207 -15.18 -12.60 -35.54
C GLY A 207 -14.69 -12.71 -34.08
N PRO A 208 -14.97 -11.72 -33.20
CA PRO A 208 -14.55 -11.74 -31.81
C PRO A 208 -15.64 -12.38 -30.94
N ALA A 209 -15.57 -13.69 -30.73
CA ALA A 209 -16.42 -14.38 -29.76
C ALA A 209 -15.66 -15.57 -29.14
N GLY A 210 -14.88 -15.26 -28.12
CA GLY A 210 -14.32 -16.23 -27.19
C GLY A 210 -14.18 -15.55 -25.84
N LEU A 211 -14.76 -16.15 -24.80
CA LEU A 211 -14.39 -15.81 -23.43
C LEU A 211 -12.85 -15.84 -23.33
N PRO A 212 -12.19 -14.89 -22.66
CA PRO A 212 -10.76 -14.97 -22.49
C PRO A 212 -10.47 -16.25 -21.70
N THR A 213 -9.80 -17.21 -22.34
CA THR A 213 -9.08 -18.30 -21.70
C THR A 213 -8.44 -17.72 -20.46
N ALA A 214 -8.82 -18.21 -19.27
CA ALA A 214 -8.35 -17.67 -18.00
C ALA A 214 -6.83 -17.58 -18.06
N ALA A 215 -6.29 -16.35 -18.11
CA ALA A 215 -4.85 -16.13 -18.12
C ALA A 215 -4.33 -16.61 -16.77
N GLN A 216 -3.84 -17.85 -16.75
CA GLN A 216 -3.18 -18.48 -15.63
C GLN A 216 -1.69 -18.17 -15.78
N THR A 217 -1.22 -17.16 -15.06
CA THR A 217 0.21 -16.93 -14.93
C THR A 217 0.66 -17.75 -13.73
N GLU A 218 1.12 -18.97 -13.97
CA GLU A 218 1.79 -19.77 -12.95
C GLU A 218 3.19 -19.19 -12.70
N ALA A 219 3.56 -19.05 -11.41
CA ALA A 219 4.90 -18.64 -11.02
C ALA A 219 5.94 -19.51 -11.73
N GLN A 220 6.92 -18.88 -12.40
CA GLN A 220 8.20 -19.57 -12.61
C GLN A 220 8.78 -19.88 -11.23
N ALA A 221 9.10 -21.15 -10.98
CA ALA A 221 9.64 -21.55 -9.69
C ALA A 221 10.86 -20.66 -9.35
N PRO A 222 10.89 -20.03 -8.15
CA PRO A 222 11.97 -19.12 -7.81
C PRO A 222 13.30 -19.86 -7.86
N THR A 223 14.31 -19.22 -8.43
CA THR A 223 15.64 -19.83 -8.50
C THR A 223 16.25 -19.94 -7.10
N ALA A 224 17.02 -21.00 -6.84
CA ALA A 224 17.69 -21.18 -5.55
C ALA A 224 18.54 -19.95 -5.16
N ALA A 225 19.13 -19.27 -6.15
CA ALA A 225 19.88 -18.03 -5.96
C ALA A 225 19.01 -16.86 -5.45
N GLN A 226 17.79 -16.70 -5.96
CA GLN A 226 16.87 -15.66 -5.48
C GLN A 226 16.38 -15.95 -4.06
N THR A 227 16.09 -17.21 -3.75
CA THR A 227 15.72 -17.62 -2.38
C THR A 227 16.83 -17.33 -1.40
N GLU A 228 18.08 -17.68 -1.73
CA GLU A 228 19.24 -17.40 -0.89
C GLU A 228 19.47 -15.89 -0.73
N ALA A 229 19.34 -15.10 -1.81
CA ALA A 229 19.45 -13.65 -1.74
C ALA A 229 18.39 -13.03 -0.82
N LEU A 230 17.14 -13.52 -0.88
CA LEU A 230 16.06 -13.08 0.00
C LEU A 230 16.37 -13.41 1.47
N SER A 231 16.83 -14.64 1.76
CA SER A 231 17.22 -15.03 3.11
C SER A 231 18.36 -14.16 3.63
N ARG A 232 19.42 -13.95 2.85
CA ARG A 232 20.54 -13.06 3.23
C ARG A 232 20.07 -11.63 3.52
N LEU A 233 19.13 -11.10 2.73
CA LEU A 233 18.54 -9.79 2.97
C LEU A 233 17.81 -9.74 4.33
N PHE A 234 16.89 -10.66 4.58
CA PHE A 234 16.09 -10.66 5.81
C PHE A 234 16.91 -11.00 7.05
N ASP A 235 17.98 -11.80 6.93
CA ASP A 235 18.89 -12.11 8.04
C ASP A 235 19.77 -10.91 8.41
N SER A 236 20.08 -10.02 7.45
CA SER A 236 20.88 -8.82 7.70
C SER A 236 20.14 -7.72 8.46
N VAL A 237 18.80 -7.74 8.48
CA VAL A 237 17.96 -6.73 9.15
C VAL A 237 17.93 -6.98 10.66
N LYS A 238 18.29 -5.96 11.45
CA LYS A 238 18.49 -6.09 12.91
C LYS A 238 17.21 -6.31 13.72
N THR A 239 16.14 -5.57 13.42
CA THR A 239 14.92 -5.55 14.24
C THR A 239 13.74 -6.22 13.52
N LEU A 240 12.83 -6.83 14.30
CA LEU A 240 11.62 -7.43 13.73
C LEU A 240 10.72 -6.37 13.06
N THR A 241 10.62 -5.18 13.66
CA THR A 241 9.89 -4.04 13.07
C THR A 241 10.41 -3.70 11.67
N ALA A 242 11.74 -3.60 11.50
CA ALA A 242 12.31 -3.31 10.20
C ALA A 242 12.10 -4.46 9.19
N LYS A 243 12.09 -5.72 9.65
CA LYS A 243 11.75 -6.88 8.79
C LYS A 243 10.29 -6.84 8.32
N GLU A 244 9.35 -6.57 9.21
CA GLU A 244 7.90 -6.44 8.88
C GLU A 244 7.67 -5.31 7.87
N GLU A 245 8.35 -4.18 8.06
CA GLU A 245 8.29 -3.01 7.17
C GLU A 245 8.91 -3.27 5.80
N LEU A 246 10.09 -3.91 5.76
CA LEU A 246 10.72 -4.32 4.52
C LEU A 246 9.85 -5.31 3.73
N LEU A 247 9.27 -6.30 4.41
CA LEU A 247 8.34 -7.27 3.82
C LEU A 247 7.13 -6.56 3.20
N GLN A 248 6.51 -5.64 3.93
CA GLN A 248 5.37 -4.87 3.43
C GLN A 248 5.75 -4.02 2.20
N THR A 249 6.92 -3.39 2.19
CA THR A 249 7.42 -2.62 1.04
C THR A 249 7.61 -3.51 -0.18
N LEU A 250 8.35 -4.61 -0.03
CA LEU A 250 8.65 -5.54 -1.13
C LEU A 250 7.39 -6.19 -1.71
N ARG A 251 6.46 -6.64 -0.86
CA ARG A 251 5.14 -7.15 -1.28
C ARG A 251 4.37 -6.10 -2.07
N THR A 252 4.37 -4.85 -1.61
CA THR A 252 3.64 -3.76 -2.29
C THR A 252 4.22 -3.52 -3.70
N HIS A 253 5.55 -3.50 -3.83
CA HIS A 253 6.22 -3.35 -5.13
C HIS A 253 5.89 -4.49 -6.09
N LEU A 254 5.90 -5.73 -5.59
CA LEU A 254 5.57 -6.90 -6.40
C LEU A 254 4.10 -6.89 -6.85
N ILE A 255 3.16 -6.57 -5.96
CA ILE A 255 1.73 -6.43 -6.32
C ILE A 255 1.54 -5.32 -7.38
N LEU A 256 2.24 -4.19 -7.23
CA LEU A 256 2.22 -3.11 -8.22
C LEU A 256 2.77 -3.54 -9.58
N HIS A 257 3.86 -4.30 -9.59
CA HIS A 257 4.41 -4.86 -10.81
C HIS A 257 3.38 -5.76 -11.51
N VAL A 258 2.78 -6.71 -10.79
CA VAL A 258 1.75 -7.59 -11.33
C VAL A 258 0.57 -6.80 -11.88
N ALA A 259 0.12 -5.77 -11.15
CA ALA A 259 -0.97 -4.89 -11.57
C ALA A 259 -0.65 -4.21 -12.91
N ARG A 260 0.54 -3.60 -13.04
CA ARG A 260 0.97 -2.90 -14.26
C ARG A 260 1.16 -3.84 -15.44
N THR A 261 1.84 -4.96 -15.23
CA THR A 261 2.14 -5.95 -16.29
C THR A 261 0.88 -6.52 -16.92
N HIS A 262 -0.20 -6.69 -16.14
CA HIS A 262 -1.46 -7.27 -16.62
C HIS A 262 -2.58 -6.24 -16.88
N GLY A 263 -2.26 -4.95 -16.76
CA GLY A 263 -3.18 -3.84 -17.05
C GLY A 263 -4.31 -3.66 -16.04
N TYR A 264 -4.08 -3.95 -14.75
CA TYR A 264 -5.00 -3.64 -13.67
C TYR A 264 -4.81 -2.19 -13.22
N SER A 265 -5.86 -1.36 -13.35
CA SER A 265 -5.82 0.05 -12.94
C SER A 265 -6.10 0.25 -11.45
N LYS A 266 -6.61 -0.79 -10.77
CA LYS A 266 -7.00 -0.75 -9.35
C LYS A 266 -6.53 -2.01 -8.63
N VAL A 267 -6.14 -1.87 -7.36
CA VAL A 267 -5.83 -2.99 -6.47
C VAL A 267 -6.74 -2.94 -5.25
N MET A 268 -7.58 -3.95 -5.00
CA MET A 268 -8.35 -4.07 -3.77
C MET A 268 -7.56 -4.80 -2.68
N THR A 269 -7.50 -4.24 -1.48
CA THR A 269 -6.93 -4.90 -0.29
C THR A 269 -7.99 -5.24 0.74
N GLY A 270 -7.80 -6.37 1.43
CA GLY A 270 -8.67 -6.85 2.51
C GLY A 270 -8.51 -6.10 3.84
N ASP A 271 -8.17 -4.81 3.81
CA ASP A 271 -7.91 -4.02 5.02
C ASP A 271 -9.22 -3.76 5.79
N SER A 272 -9.38 -4.42 6.94
CA SER A 272 -10.52 -4.25 7.83
C SER A 272 -10.40 -2.98 8.68
N CYS A 273 -11.52 -2.46 9.20
CA CYS A 273 -11.55 -1.33 10.13
C CYS A 273 -10.57 -1.51 11.30
N THR A 274 -10.54 -2.71 11.89
CA THR A 274 -9.62 -3.05 12.99
C THR A 274 -8.15 -3.02 12.54
N ARG A 275 -7.85 -3.60 11.37
CA ARG A 275 -6.49 -3.60 10.80
C ARG A 275 -6.03 -2.18 10.46
N LEU A 276 -6.90 -1.34 9.93
CA LEU A 276 -6.62 0.06 9.63
C LEU A 276 -6.37 0.88 10.89
N ALA A 277 -7.11 0.64 11.97
CA ALA A 277 -6.89 1.31 13.23
C ALA A 277 -5.55 0.91 13.88
N ILE A 278 -5.15 -0.37 13.79
CA ILE A 278 -3.81 -0.83 14.20
C ILE A 278 -2.74 -0.18 13.31
N LYS A 279 -2.94 -0.17 11.99
CA LYS A 279 -2.01 0.43 11.02
C LYS A 279 -1.82 1.94 11.26
N LEU A 280 -2.90 2.65 11.64
CA LEU A 280 -2.84 4.06 12.02
C LEU A 280 -1.90 4.27 13.21
N MET A 281 -2.13 3.54 14.31
CA MET A 281 -1.32 3.66 15.53
C MET A 281 0.14 3.25 15.30
N THR A 282 0.34 2.17 14.52
CA THR A 282 1.68 1.71 14.12
C THR A 282 2.40 2.77 13.30
N SER A 283 1.73 3.35 12.31
CA SER A 283 2.33 4.36 11.43
C SER A 283 2.62 5.67 12.20
N LEU A 284 1.80 6.03 13.18
CA LEU A 284 2.09 7.12 14.11
C LEU A 284 3.36 6.84 14.93
N ALA A 285 3.47 5.64 15.54
CA ALA A 285 4.63 5.24 16.33
C ALA A 285 5.93 5.19 15.50
N LEU A 286 5.83 4.85 14.20
CA LEU A 286 6.94 4.84 13.24
C LEU A 286 7.26 6.22 12.64
N GLY A 287 6.57 7.29 13.07
CA GLY A 287 6.80 8.66 12.58
C GLY A 287 6.31 8.90 11.14
N ARG A 288 5.33 8.14 10.66
CA ARG A 288 4.69 8.32 9.33
C ARG A 288 3.43 9.18 9.36
N GLY A 289 3.37 10.14 10.28
CA GLY A 289 2.20 11.01 10.49
C GLY A 289 1.71 11.73 9.23
N ALA A 290 2.65 12.17 8.38
CA ALA A 290 2.36 12.89 7.14
C ALA A 290 1.56 12.08 6.11
N PHE A 291 1.61 10.75 6.19
CA PHE A 291 1.07 9.85 5.15
C PHE A 291 -0.18 9.10 5.59
N LEU A 292 -0.67 9.33 6.82
CA LEU A 292 -1.78 8.58 7.41
C LEU A 292 -3.07 8.65 6.60
N ALA A 293 -3.34 9.81 5.96
CA ALA A 293 -4.51 9.97 5.10
C ALA A 293 -4.49 9.01 3.90
N TRP A 294 -3.30 8.72 3.35
CA TRP A 294 -3.10 7.76 2.27
C TRP A 294 -3.16 6.31 2.79
N ASP A 295 -2.54 6.06 3.94
CA ASP A 295 -2.41 4.71 4.51
C ASP A 295 -3.73 4.14 5.05
N THR A 296 -4.63 5.01 5.50
CA THR A 296 -5.91 4.65 6.16
C THR A 296 -7.16 5.03 5.38
N GLY A 297 -7.03 5.91 4.38
CA GLY A 297 -8.14 6.33 3.52
C GLY A 297 -8.72 5.19 2.67
N PHE A 298 -9.83 5.47 1.97
CA PHE A 298 -10.43 4.51 1.05
C PHE A 298 -9.48 4.17 -0.10
N SER A 299 -8.80 5.19 -0.64
CA SER A 299 -7.87 5.06 -1.78
C SER A 299 -6.47 5.55 -1.45
N ASP A 300 -5.49 4.91 -2.06
CA ASP A 300 -4.09 5.31 -2.12
C ASP A 300 -3.69 5.50 -3.59
N GLU A 301 -3.52 6.75 -4.00
CA GLU A 301 -3.17 7.13 -5.38
C GLU A 301 -1.68 7.49 -5.53
N ARG A 302 -0.82 7.17 -4.55
CA ARG A 302 0.60 7.57 -4.60
C ARG A 302 1.40 7.00 -5.78
N HIS A 303 0.85 5.99 -6.46
CA HIS A 303 1.48 5.34 -7.61
C HIS A 303 1.01 5.93 -8.95
N GLY A 304 -0.08 6.71 -8.95
CA GLY A 304 -0.67 7.35 -10.11
C GLY A 304 -1.53 6.42 -10.95
N ASP A 305 -0.92 5.62 -11.83
CA ASP A 305 -1.59 4.71 -12.77
C ASP A 305 -2.39 3.58 -12.10
N VAL A 306 -1.91 3.11 -10.95
CA VAL A 306 -2.57 2.08 -10.15
C VAL A 306 -3.04 2.65 -8.81
N VAL A 307 -4.36 2.59 -8.56
CA VAL A 307 -4.93 3.06 -7.29
C VAL A 307 -5.27 1.88 -6.38
N VAL A 308 -4.73 1.86 -5.17
CA VAL A 308 -5.09 0.87 -4.15
C VAL A 308 -6.36 1.31 -3.44
N VAL A 309 -7.34 0.42 -3.29
CA VAL A 309 -8.63 0.69 -2.65
C VAL A 309 -8.95 -0.31 -1.54
N ARG A 310 -9.68 0.14 -0.51
CA ARG A 310 -9.90 -0.60 0.75
C ARG A 310 -11.39 -0.81 1.02
N PRO A 311 -12.06 -1.74 0.33
CA PRO A 311 -13.52 -1.88 0.44
C PRO A 311 -13.98 -2.51 1.76
N MET A 312 -13.11 -3.24 2.46
CA MET A 312 -13.40 -3.87 3.77
C MET A 312 -13.23 -2.90 4.96
N ARG A 313 -12.93 -1.63 4.71
CA ARG A 313 -12.53 -0.65 5.74
C ARG A 313 -13.59 -0.36 6.81
N ASP A 314 -14.85 -0.69 6.53
CA ASP A 314 -15.95 -0.51 7.48
C ASP A 314 -16.20 -1.80 8.29
N HIS A 315 -15.60 -2.94 7.94
CA HIS A 315 -15.79 -4.23 8.63
C HIS A 315 -14.78 -4.42 9.75
N THR A 316 -15.25 -4.80 10.93
CA THR A 316 -14.40 -5.19 12.07
C THR A 316 -13.96 -6.65 11.94
N LEU A 317 -12.84 -7.04 12.55
CA LEU A 317 -12.40 -8.44 12.54
C LEU A 317 -13.42 -9.40 13.16
N LYS A 318 -14.20 -8.94 14.14
CA LYS A 318 -15.30 -9.72 14.73
C LYS A 318 -16.41 -10.01 13.72
N GLU A 319 -16.82 -9.01 12.94
CA GLU A 319 -17.80 -9.19 11.86
C GLU A 319 -17.25 -10.12 10.77
N VAL A 320 -15.99 -9.95 10.37
CA VAL A 320 -15.33 -10.82 9.38
C VAL A 320 -15.33 -12.27 9.85
N ALA A 321 -14.92 -12.52 11.09
CA ALA A 321 -14.85 -13.86 11.66
C ALA A 321 -16.23 -14.55 11.67
N PHE A 322 -17.28 -13.83 12.11
CA PHE A 322 -18.64 -14.37 12.11
C PHE A 322 -19.18 -14.62 10.71
N TYR A 323 -18.96 -13.69 9.76
CA TYR A 323 -19.39 -13.90 8.38
C TYR A 323 -18.71 -15.13 7.78
N ASN A 324 -17.39 -15.23 7.92
CA ASN A 324 -16.65 -16.37 7.37
C ASN A 324 -17.13 -17.70 7.98
N ARG A 325 -17.41 -17.73 9.29
CA ARG A 325 -17.90 -18.93 9.99
C ARG A 325 -19.33 -19.32 9.60
N LEU A 326 -20.23 -18.35 9.41
CA LEU A 326 -21.66 -18.57 9.11
C LEU A 326 -21.92 -18.91 7.63
N PHE A 327 -21.04 -18.45 6.74
CA PHE A 327 -21.18 -18.62 5.29
C PHE A 327 -20.06 -19.47 4.68
N ALA A 328 -19.28 -20.17 5.53
CA ALA A 328 -18.23 -21.10 5.13
C ALA A 328 -17.23 -20.51 4.12
N VAL A 329 -16.79 -19.27 4.37
CA VAL A 329 -15.71 -18.65 3.58
C VAL A 329 -14.40 -19.34 3.95
N PRO A 330 -13.71 -20.00 3.00
CA PRO A 330 -12.44 -20.66 3.26
C PRO A 330 -11.37 -19.62 3.56
N SER A 331 -10.48 -19.98 4.46
CA SER A 331 -9.28 -19.22 4.78
C SER A 331 -8.14 -20.19 5.03
N VAL A 332 -6.97 -19.85 4.53
CA VAL A 332 -5.75 -20.64 4.73
C VAL A 332 -4.88 -19.89 5.72
N PHE A 333 -4.34 -20.63 6.70
CA PHE A 333 -3.37 -20.06 7.62
C PHE A 333 -1.97 -20.11 7.00
N THR A 334 -1.37 -18.93 6.83
CA THR A 334 0.03 -18.78 6.41
C THR A 334 0.83 -18.15 7.54
N PRO A 335 1.93 -18.80 8.00
CA PRO A 335 2.84 -18.19 8.95
C PRO A 335 3.39 -16.86 8.42
N ALA A 336 3.16 -15.79 9.20
CA ALA A 336 3.81 -14.49 9.03
C ALA A 336 5.17 -14.46 9.76
N ILE A 337 6.02 -13.50 9.43
CA ILE A 337 7.35 -13.32 10.03
C ILE A 337 7.35 -13.10 11.55
N ASP A 338 6.22 -12.62 12.07
CA ASP A 338 5.97 -12.34 13.49
C ASP A 338 5.17 -13.47 14.18
N THR A 339 4.99 -14.62 13.52
CA THR A 339 4.26 -15.76 14.07
C THR A 339 5.00 -16.31 15.29
N LYS A 340 4.28 -16.48 16.41
CA LYS A 340 4.84 -16.85 17.74
C LYS A 340 5.82 -15.83 18.34
N ALA A 341 5.97 -14.64 17.76
CA ALA A 341 6.75 -13.59 18.38
C ALA A 341 6.03 -13.04 19.64
N PRO A 342 6.76 -12.62 20.69
CA PRO A 342 6.16 -12.01 21.87
C PRO A 342 5.52 -10.66 21.56
N GLU A 343 4.57 -10.22 22.39
CA GLU A 343 3.82 -8.96 22.22
C GLU A 343 4.72 -7.73 22.05
N LYS A 344 5.89 -7.72 22.69
CA LYS A 344 6.87 -6.61 22.66
C LYS A 344 7.99 -6.81 21.63
N ALA A 345 7.88 -7.79 20.74
CA ALA A 345 8.93 -8.10 19.75
C ALA A 345 9.08 -7.03 18.66
N SER A 346 7.98 -6.40 18.28
CA SER A 346 7.95 -5.34 17.27
C SER A 346 6.92 -4.28 17.61
N ILE A 347 7.06 -3.11 16.96
CA ILE A 347 6.07 -2.02 17.10
C ILE A 347 4.71 -2.49 16.54
N HIS A 348 4.70 -3.31 15.48
CA HIS A 348 3.47 -3.85 14.91
C HIS A 348 2.72 -4.74 15.91
N ARG A 349 3.41 -5.70 16.54
CA ARG A 349 2.84 -6.59 17.57
C ARG A 349 2.38 -5.82 18.80
N LEU A 350 3.17 -4.86 19.26
CA LEU A 350 2.83 -4.04 20.42
C LEU A 350 1.57 -3.22 20.16
N MET A 351 1.48 -2.56 19.00
CA MET A 351 0.32 -1.74 18.65
C MET A 351 -0.94 -2.57 18.40
N GLU A 352 -0.80 -3.76 17.80
CA GLU A 352 -1.91 -4.70 17.64
C GLU A 352 -2.47 -5.12 18.99
N ALA A 353 -1.60 -5.59 19.90
CA ALA A 353 -2.04 -6.05 21.20
C ALA A 353 -2.60 -4.92 22.06
N PHE A 354 -1.98 -3.73 22.03
CA PHE A 354 -2.51 -2.53 22.66
C PHE A 354 -3.93 -2.23 22.18
N MET A 355 -4.14 -2.21 20.86
CA MET A 355 -5.43 -1.84 20.27
C MET A 355 -6.52 -2.88 20.55
N LEU A 356 -6.18 -4.17 20.48
CA LEU A 356 -7.11 -5.26 20.76
C LEU A 356 -7.48 -5.30 22.26
N ARG A 357 -6.51 -5.08 23.15
CA ARG A 357 -6.75 -5.00 24.61
C ARG A 357 -7.63 -3.80 24.96
N LEU A 358 -7.38 -2.65 24.34
CA LEU A 358 -8.19 -1.45 24.53
C LEU A 358 -9.62 -1.64 23.99
N GLN A 359 -9.78 -2.33 22.86
CA GLN A 359 -11.11 -2.67 22.33
C GLN A 359 -11.89 -3.63 23.24
N ALA A 360 -11.22 -4.59 23.88
CA ALA A 360 -11.87 -5.54 24.78
C ALA A 360 -12.50 -4.84 26.00
N GLN A 361 -11.83 -3.79 26.52
CA GLN A 361 -12.34 -2.98 27.62
C GLN A 361 -13.36 -1.93 27.15
N PHE A 362 -13.15 -1.36 25.96
CA PHE A 362 -13.98 -0.31 25.39
C PHE A 362 -14.40 -0.66 23.95
N PRO A 363 -15.59 -1.24 23.74
CA PRO A 363 -16.01 -1.78 22.43
C PRO A 363 -16.02 -0.78 21.26
N SER A 364 -16.11 0.53 21.55
CA SER A 364 -16.15 1.61 20.55
C SER A 364 -14.77 2.10 20.12
N THR A 365 -13.68 1.65 20.76
CA THR A 365 -12.31 2.14 20.52
C THR A 365 -11.91 2.11 19.05
N VAL A 366 -12.00 0.93 18.41
CA VAL A 366 -11.60 0.78 17.00
C VAL A 366 -12.39 1.71 16.09
N SER A 367 -13.71 1.81 16.30
CA SER A 367 -14.53 2.71 15.49
C SER A 367 -14.17 4.17 15.72
N THR A 368 -13.90 4.60 16.95
CA THR A 368 -13.52 5.99 17.24
C THR A 368 -12.20 6.34 16.59
N VAL A 369 -11.16 5.50 16.77
CA VAL A 369 -9.84 5.73 16.19
C VAL A 369 -9.91 5.78 14.66
N TYR A 370 -10.63 4.85 14.04
CA TYR A 370 -10.79 4.83 12.59
C TYR A 370 -11.63 5.99 12.05
N ARG A 371 -12.71 6.40 12.74
CA ARG A 371 -13.49 7.59 12.36
C ARG A 371 -12.66 8.88 12.48
N THR A 372 -11.72 8.93 13.41
CA THR A 372 -10.76 10.04 13.50
C THR A 372 -9.81 10.03 12.31
N SER A 373 -9.31 8.87 11.87
CA SER A 373 -8.46 8.80 10.68
C SER A 373 -9.18 9.20 9.39
N GLU A 374 -10.48 8.96 9.27
CA GLU A 374 -11.28 9.43 8.11
C GLU A 374 -11.35 10.97 7.99
N LYS A 375 -11.04 11.72 9.06
CA LYS A 375 -11.01 13.19 9.03
C LYS A 375 -9.67 13.73 8.53
N LEU A 376 -8.65 12.88 8.38
CA LEU A 376 -7.36 13.28 7.85
C LEU A 376 -7.47 13.52 6.35
N VAL A 377 -6.89 14.62 5.88
CA VAL A 377 -6.93 15.04 4.47
C VAL A 377 -5.56 14.77 3.84
N LYS A 378 -5.56 14.35 2.57
CA LYS A 378 -4.34 14.19 1.77
C LYS A 378 -3.76 15.58 1.48
N ALA A 379 -2.49 15.80 1.81
CA ALA A 379 -1.76 17.02 1.43
C ALA A 379 -1.39 16.99 -0.08
N PRO A 380 -1.21 18.16 -0.74
CA PRO A 380 -1.24 19.51 -0.19
C PRO A 380 -2.66 20.10 -0.15
N ARG A 381 -2.91 20.97 0.84
CA ARG A 381 -4.11 21.80 0.87
C ARG A 381 -4.14 22.67 -0.40
N ASP A 382 -5.34 22.83 -0.98
CA ASP A 382 -5.56 23.66 -2.17
C ASP A 382 -4.78 24.98 -2.07
N GLY A 383 -3.86 25.22 -3.00
CA GLY A 383 -3.03 26.42 -3.01
C GLY A 383 -1.97 26.51 -4.11
N ASN A 384 -1.32 25.42 -4.52
CA ASN A 384 -0.21 25.48 -5.49
C ASN A 384 -0.13 24.23 -6.41
N SER A 385 -1.23 23.90 -7.10
CA SER A 385 -1.30 22.77 -8.05
C SER A 385 -0.65 23.02 -9.41
N GLY A 386 0.08 24.13 -9.59
CA GLY A 386 0.79 24.47 -10.83
C GLY A 386 2.24 23.98 -10.91
N GLY A 387 2.81 23.47 -9.82
CA GLY A 387 4.21 22.99 -9.78
C GLY A 387 4.35 21.51 -10.16
N PRO A 388 5.54 21.07 -10.63
CA PRO A 388 5.83 19.66 -10.83
C PRO A 388 5.66 18.89 -9.51
N PRO A 389 5.16 17.64 -9.54
CA PRO A 389 4.98 16.86 -8.33
C PRO A 389 6.31 16.73 -7.58
N GLY A 390 6.31 17.12 -6.30
CA GLY A 390 7.48 17.09 -5.44
C GLY A 390 8.13 15.71 -5.35
N PRO A 391 9.38 15.63 -4.87
CA PRO A 391 10.14 14.39 -4.81
C PRO A 391 9.43 13.35 -3.97
N ARG A 392 9.57 12.07 -4.32
CA ARG A 392 8.87 10.95 -3.66
C ARG A 392 9.87 10.01 -3.00
N CYS A 393 9.48 9.43 -1.87
CA CYS A 393 10.27 8.42 -1.18
C CYS A 393 10.58 7.25 -2.12
N LEU A 394 11.85 6.83 -2.19
CA LEU A 394 12.31 5.72 -3.01
C LEU A 394 11.61 4.39 -2.66
N LEU A 395 11.35 4.14 -1.36
CA LEU A 395 10.79 2.87 -0.90
C LEU A 395 9.26 2.86 -0.81
N CYS A 396 8.62 3.93 -0.35
CA CYS A 396 7.17 3.91 -0.11
C CYS A 396 6.37 4.78 -1.06
N MET A 397 7.04 5.51 -1.97
CA MET A 397 6.44 6.41 -2.96
C MET A 397 5.60 7.57 -2.40
N CYS A 398 5.58 7.75 -1.07
CA CYS A 398 5.01 8.93 -0.43
C CYS A 398 5.73 10.19 -0.91
N ALA A 399 5.00 11.30 -1.05
CA ALA A 399 5.62 12.61 -1.25
C ALA A 399 6.60 12.90 -0.10
N LEU A 400 7.80 13.36 -0.43
CA LEU A 400 8.75 13.87 0.55
C LEU A 400 8.31 15.30 0.89
N ASP A 401 8.09 15.53 2.17
CA ASP A 401 7.75 16.84 2.70
C ASP A 401 9.06 17.60 2.91
N ILE A 402 9.59 18.19 1.82
CA ILE A 402 10.84 18.98 1.84
C ILE A 402 10.55 20.45 2.12
N ASP A 403 9.29 20.88 2.16
CA ASP A 403 8.92 22.26 2.42
C ASP A 403 9.26 22.65 3.87
N THR A 404 10.42 23.27 4.03
CA THR A 404 10.97 23.76 5.30
C THR A 404 10.15 24.88 5.92
N ALA A 405 9.26 25.51 5.15
CA ALA A 405 8.50 26.68 5.59
C ALA A 405 7.22 26.34 6.37
N ASP A 406 6.63 25.15 6.20
CA ASP A 406 5.29 24.86 6.75
C ASP A 406 5.08 23.39 7.22
N SER A 407 6.15 22.57 7.23
CA SER A 407 6.02 21.16 7.60
C SER A 407 6.12 20.94 9.11
N ALA A 408 4.97 20.73 9.77
CA ALA A 408 4.88 20.15 11.12
C ALA A 408 5.25 18.65 11.16
N THR A 409 6.16 18.21 10.28
CA THR A 409 6.60 16.82 10.17
C THR A 409 7.96 16.65 10.82
N ALA A 410 8.20 15.46 11.39
CA ALA A 410 9.48 15.13 12.01
C ALA A 410 10.67 15.28 11.05
N PHE A 411 10.42 15.23 9.74
CA PHE A 411 11.43 15.48 8.71
C PHE A 411 11.82 16.96 8.62
N GLY A 412 10.86 17.89 8.53
CA GLY A 412 11.10 19.34 8.52
C GLY A 412 11.82 19.85 9.78
N ALA A 413 11.52 19.24 10.94
CA ALA A 413 12.23 19.53 12.18
C ALA A 413 13.70 19.08 12.16
N GLN A 414 14.05 18.01 11.44
CA GLN A 414 15.45 17.53 11.36
C GLN A 414 16.28 18.25 10.29
N THR A 415 15.66 18.64 9.17
CA THR A 415 16.36 19.33 8.08
C THR A 415 16.63 20.80 8.38
N SER A 416 15.74 21.47 9.11
CA SER A 416 15.94 22.86 9.54
C SER A 416 17.18 23.07 10.43
N HIS A 417 17.57 22.07 11.22
CA HIS A 417 18.79 22.12 12.03
C HIS A 417 20.09 21.91 11.24
N LEU A 418 20.04 21.28 10.05
CA LEU A 418 21.23 21.06 9.22
C LEU A 418 21.61 22.31 8.41
N SER A 419 20.64 23.16 8.05
CA SER A 419 20.89 24.42 7.35
C SER A 419 21.48 25.54 8.21
N GLN A 420 21.56 25.38 9.54
CA GLN A 420 22.10 26.40 10.46
C GLN A 420 23.57 26.18 10.87
N MET A 421 24.20 25.07 10.46
CA MET A 421 25.63 24.86 10.71
C MET A 421 26.47 25.52 9.62
N GLN A 422 26.70 26.84 9.74
CA GLN A 422 27.78 27.49 9.00
C GLN A 422 29.12 26.81 9.34
N PRO A 423 29.98 26.51 8.34
CA PRO A 423 31.33 26.06 8.63
C PRO A 423 32.08 27.14 9.43
N PRO A 424 32.87 26.77 10.46
CA PRO A 424 33.64 27.74 11.22
C PRO A 424 34.62 28.46 10.29
N THR A 425 34.50 29.79 10.28
CA THR A 425 35.40 30.72 9.60
C THR A 425 36.82 30.51 10.12
N PRO A 426 37.83 30.18 9.28
CA PRO A 426 39.21 30.19 9.73
C PRO A 426 39.63 31.64 10.02
N PRO A 427 40.35 31.91 11.13
CA PRO A 427 40.83 33.24 11.43
C PRO A 427 41.91 33.66 10.42
N ALA A 428 41.83 34.93 10.02
CA ALA A 428 42.75 35.57 9.09
C ALA A 428 44.17 35.67 9.66
N GLU A 429 45.15 35.13 8.94
CA GLU A 429 46.56 35.50 9.11
C GLU A 429 47.10 36.15 7.83
N ALA A 430 47.93 37.17 8.05
CA ALA A 430 48.41 38.16 7.10
C ALA A 430 49.65 37.68 6.30
N PRO A 431 50.17 38.47 5.35
CA PRO A 431 50.75 37.98 4.10
C PRO A 431 52.20 37.49 4.24
N THR A 432 52.55 36.46 3.47
CA THR A 432 53.95 36.15 3.16
C THR A 432 54.19 36.21 1.66
N THR A 433 55.22 36.98 1.31
CA THR A 433 55.70 37.34 -0.03
C THR A 433 56.41 36.17 -0.73
N PRO A 434 56.50 36.19 -2.08
CA PRO A 434 56.95 35.05 -2.90
C PRO A 434 58.44 35.13 -3.26
N CYS A 435 59.15 33.99 -3.18
CA CYS A 435 60.50 33.73 -3.73
C CYS A 435 60.69 32.20 -3.80
N CYS A 436 61.35 31.53 -4.75
CA CYS A 436 61.82 31.77 -6.12
C CYS A 436 62.30 30.40 -6.69
N SER A 437 62.04 30.16 -7.99
CA SER A 437 62.96 29.60 -9.00
C SER A 437 63.48 28.14 -9.01
N ALA A 438 63.08 27.47 -10.11
CA ALA A 438 63.87 26.73 -11.12
C ALA A 438 64.33 25.25 -10.91
N GLY A 439 63.90 24.39 -11.85
CA GLY A 439 64.43 23.03 -12.07
C GLY A 439 63.71 22.25 -13.19
N VAL A 440 64.12 22.50 -14.42
CA VAL A 440 63.71 21.99 -15.75
C VAL A 440 63.32 20.48 -15.85
N GLY A 441 62.24 20.19 -16.59
CA GLY A 441 61.96 18.85 -17.16
C GLY A 441 60.60 18.71 -17.85
N ARG A 442 60.53 18.98 -19.16
CA ARG A 442 59.35 18.83 -20.03
C ARG A 442 58.80 17.39 -20.03
N ALA A 443 57.50 17.25 -19.79
CA ALA A 443 56.61 16.35 -20.53
C ALA A 443 55.18 16.93 -20.49
N GLN A 444 54.79 17.52 -21.61
CA GLN A 444 53.51 18.16 -21.85
C GLN A 444 52.49 17.09 -22.27
N GLY A 445 51.53 16.80 -21.39
CA GLY A 445 50.36 15.96 -21.67
C GLY A 445 49.16 16.54 -20.96
N CYS A 446 48.21 17.07 -21.73
CA CYS A 446 47.16 17.97 -21.28
C CYS A 446 46.18 17.34 -20.28
N CYS A 447 46.19 17.85 -19.05
CA CYS A 447 45.01 17.88 -18.19
C CYS A 447 44.35 19.26 -18.32
N ARG A 448 43.13 19.31 -18.85
CA ARG A 448 42.20 20.41 -18.53
C ARG A 448 40.81 19.82 -18.30
N GLY A 449 40.36 19.91 -17.04
CA GLY A 449 38.95 19.94 -16.70
C GLY A 449 38.27 18.64 -16.28
N ALA A 450 38.86 17.84 -15.39
CA ALA A 450 38.06 16.96 -14.55
C ALA A 450 38.02 17.60 -13.15
N GLY A 451 36.88 18.22 -12.81
CA GLY A 451 36.58 18.58 -11.42
C GLY A 451 36.69 17.34 -10.53
N PRO A 452 36.90 17.50 -9.21
CA PRO A 452 36.99 16.34 -8.33
C PRO A 452 35.67 15.58 -8.40
N CYS A 453 35.68 14.39 -9.01
CA CYS A 453 34.56 13.46 -8.92
C CYS A 453 34.34 13.17 -7.44
N ARG A 454 33.39 13.84 -6.79
CA ARG A 454 32.90 13.42 -5.48
C ARG A 454 32.38 12.01 -5.69
N ARG A 455 33.12 10.99 -5.21
CA ARG A 455 32.53 9.68 -4.97
C ARG A 455 31.52 9.87 -3.85
N GLU A 456 30.29 10.22 -4.22
CA GLU A 456 29.18 10.25 -3.28
C GLU A 456 29.01 8.83 -2.72
N ASP A 457 28.91 8.74 -1.39
CA ASP A 457 28.60 7.47 -0.73
C ASP A 457 27.21 7.00 -1.23
N PRO A 458 27.10 5.84 -1.91
CA PRO A 458 25.83 5.33 -2.43
C PRO A 458 24.76 5.24 -1.34
N ARG A 459 25.18 4.99 -0.09
CA ARG A 459 24.27 4.93 1.05
C ARG A 459 23.70 6.29 1.41
N ALA A 460 24.50 7.34 1.38
CA ALA A 460 24.02 8.70 1.63
C ALA A 460 22.97 9.11 0.60
N SER A 461 23.25 8.86 -0.69
CA SER A 461 22.32 9.17 -1.78
C SER A 461 20.98 8.44 -1.65
N VAL A 462 20.99 7.16 -1.28
CA VAL A 462 19.75 6.41 -1.01
C VAL A 462 19.01 7.01 0.19
N ILE A 463 19.69 7.31 1.29
CA ILE A 463 19.06 7.84 2.51
C ILE A 463 18.38 9.20 2.30
N GLU A 464 18.95 10.05 1.46
CA GLU A 464 18.39 11.38 1.11
C GLU A 464 17.08 11.27 0.32
N GLN A 465 16.88 10.17 -0.42
CA GLN A 465 15.67 9.91 -1.19
C GLN A 465 14.55 9.23 -0.38
N LEU A 466 14.70 9.09 0.94
CA LEU A 466 13.74 8.38 1.80
C LEU A 466 12.98 9.32 2.73
N CYS A 467 11.71 9.02 2.96
CA CYS A 467 10.94 9.68 4.01
C CYS A 467 11.45 9.26 5.40
N TYR A 468 11.12 10.05 6.43
CA TYR A 468 11.56 9.80 7.81
C TYR A 468 11.34 8.34 8.27
N GLY A 469 10.13 7.80 8.12
CA GLY A 469 9.83 6.42 8.54
C GLY A 469 10.68 5.38 7.81
N CYS A 470 10.88 5.53 6.50
CA CYS A 470 11.75 4.63 5.73
C CYS A 470 13.23 4.79 6.13
N ARG A 471 13.70 6.01 6.46
CA ARG A 471 15.06 6.24 6.96
C ARG A 471 15.31 5.56 8.30
N VAL A 472 14.33 5.60 9.21
CA VAL A 472 14.43 4.92 10.52
C VAL A 472 14.59 3.41 10.32
N ASN A 473 13.74 2.78 9.49
CA ASN A 473 13.84 1.35 9.21
C ASN A 473 15.15 0.99 8.49
N MET A 474 15.64 1.85 7.59
CA MET A 474 16.89 1.61 6.87
C MET A 474 18.15 1.71 7.74
N LYS A 475 18.09 2.31 8.93
CA LYS A 475 19.21 2.26 9.90
C LYS A 475 19.44 0.83 10.44
N ASP A 476 18.39 0.01 10.44
CA ASP A 476 18.47 -1.39 10.85
C ASP A 476 19.00 -2.32 9.75
N LEU A 477 19.25 -1.79 8.55
CA LEU A 477 19.93 -2.50 7.47
C LEU A 477 21.40 -2.01 7.39
N PRO A 478 22.39 -2.85 7.77
CA PRO A 478 23.79 -2.42 7.88
C PRO A 478 24.45 -2.16 6.52
N SER A 479 24.14 -2.97 5.51
CA SER A 479 24.63 -2.84 4.12
C SER A 479 23.46 -2.76 3.14
N LEU A 480 23.66 -2.04 2.03
CA LEU A 480 22.70 -1.96 0.94
C LEU A 480 22.84 -3.10 -0.08
N ASP A 481 23.95 -3.86 -0.05
CA ASP A 481 24.25 -4.92 -1.03
C ASP A 481 23.13 -5.99 -1.15
N PRO A 482 22.45 -6.41 -0.06
CA PRO A 482 21.39 -7.41 -0.16
C PRO A 482 20.07 -6.86 -0.74
N LEU A 483 19.94 -5.55 -0.95
CA LEU A 483 18.70 -4.98 -1.47
C LEU A 483 18.45 -5.40 -2.92
N PRO A 484 17.18 -5.57 -3.32
CA PRO A 484 16.85 -5.82 -4.71
C PRO A 484 17.43 -4.75 -5.66
N PRO A 485 18.07 -5.17 -6.78
CA PRO A 485 18.80 -4.27 -7.67
C PRO A 485 17.99 -3.08 -8.18
N TYR A 486 16.69 -3.26 -8.45
CA TYR A 486 15.81 -2.21 -8.97
C TYR A 486 15.71 -0.98 -8.06
N ILE A 487 15.86 -1.17 -6.73
CA ILE A 487 15.83 -0.09 -5.75
C ILE A 487 17.08 0.78 -5.91
N LEU A 488 18.25 0.15 -5.98
CA LEU A 488 19.54 0.83 -6.14
C LEU A 488 19.65 1.49 -7.52
N THR A 489 19.20 0.79 -8.57
CA THR A 489 19.17 1.35 -9.93
C THR A 489 18.25 2.55 -10.03
N GLU A 490 17.02 2.51 -9.48
CA GLU A 490 16.15 3.70 -9.53
C GLU A 490 16.71 4.83 -8.65
N ALA A 491 17.34 4.55 -7.52
CA ALA A 491 18.02 5.57 -6.71
C ALA A 491 19.09 6.31 -7.52
N GLN A 492 19.93 5.57 -8.22
CA GLN A 492 20.97 6.13 -9.09
C GLN A 492 20.36 6.92 -10.25
N LEU A 493 19.31 6.42 -10.89
CA LEU A 493 18.60 7.13 -11.96
C LEU A 493 17.99 8.45 -11.47
N ARG A 494 17.47 8.50 -10.24
CA ARG A 494 16.92 9.73 -9.64
C ARG A 494 18.03 10.75 -9.37
N SER A 495 19.18 10.33 -8.84
CA SER A 495 20.33 11.21 -8.62
C SER A 495 20.89 11.75 -9.94
N GLN A 496 20.98 10.89 -10.97
CA GLN A 496 21.39 11.32 -12.32
C GLN A 496 20.41 12.32 -12.93
N ARG A 497 19.09 12.07 -12.84
CA ARG A 497 18.07 13.03 -13.31
C ARG A 497 18.17 14.36 -12.57
N ALA A 498 18.41 14.35 -11.27
CA ALA A 498 18.58 15.56 -10.48
C ALA A 498 19.83 16.35 -10.90
N SER A 499 20.98 15.67 -11.09
CA SER A 499 22.22 16.28 -11.59
C SER A 499 22.02 16.91 -12.97
N VAL A 500 21.40 16.16 -13.90
CA VAL A 500 21.12 16.66 -15.26
C VAL A 500 20.15 17.84 -15.23
N LEU A 501 19.10 17.80 -14.39
CA LEU A 501 18.19 18.94 -14.24
C LEU A 501 18.89 20.17 -13.68
N GLN A 502 19.80 20.00 -12.72
CA GLN A 502 20.58 21.09 -12.15
C GLN A 502 21.54 21.70 -13.18
N GLU A 503 22.21 20.86 -13.99
CA GLU A 503 23.06 21.31 -15.10
C GLU A 503 22.23 22.06 -16.16
N ILE A 504 21.04 21.55 -16.53
CA ILE A 504 20.17 22.21 -17.51
C ILE A 504 19.59 23.52 -16.96
N GLN A 505 19.28 23.59 -15.66
CA GLN A 505 18.74 24.80 -15.04
C GLN A 505 19.69 26.00 -15.17
N GLU A 506 21.01 25.76 -15.23
CA GLU A 506 22.01 26.80 -15.51
C GLU A 506 21.89 27.41 -16.93
N TYR A 507 21.26 26.68 -17.86
CA TYR A 507 21.05 27.10 -19.26
C TYR A 507 19.60 27.49 -19.58
N LEU A 508 18.67 27.34 -18.63
CA LEU A 508 17.31 27.85 -18.78
C LEU A 508 17.35 29.34 -18.47
N ILE A 509 17.20 30.17 -19.51
CA ILE A 509 16.97 31.60 -19.35
C ILE A 509 15.61 31.75 -18.66
N ASP A 510 15.59 32.28 -17.44
CA ASP A 510 14.36 32.71 -16.78
C ASP A 510 13.70 33.76 -17.68
N SER A 511 12.64 33.40 -18.38
CA SER A 511 11.87 34.29 -19.26
C SER A 511 11.05 35.36 -18.50
N ASP A 512 11.41 35.65 -17.24
CA ASP A 512 10.73 36.62 -16.39
C ASP A 512 11.45 37.98 -16.31
N ASP A 513 12.55 38.19 -17.03
CA ASP A 513 13.30 39.46 -17.08
C ASP A 513 13.10 40.29 -18.37
N GLU A 514 11.97 40.15 -19.07
CA GLU A 514 11.57 41.08 -20.16
C GLU A 514 10.21 41.74 -19.93
N VAL A 515 9.99 42.39 -18.78
CA VAL A 515 9.02 43.52 -18.71
C VAL A 515 9.53 44.62 -17.78
N GLN A 516 10.66 45.24 -18.14
CA GLN A 516 10.97 46.61 -17.73
C GLN A 516 12.07 47.18 -18.64
N THR A 517 11.67 47.79 -19.76
CA THR A 517 12.25 48.99 -20.39
C THR A 517 11.64 49.19 -21.77
N GLY A 518 10.92 50.31 -21.99
CA GLY A 518 10.44 50.66 -23.34
C GLY A 518 9.20 51.57 -23.36
N GLU A 519 9.40 52.83 -22.98
CA GLU A 519 8.65 54.07 -23.26
C GLU A 519 7.38 54.02 -24.14
N SER A 520 6.27 54.53 -23.59
CA SER A 520 5.51 55.69 -24.13
C SER A 520 4.59 56.27 -23.05
#